data_AF-A0A2A2QGL9-F1
#
_entry.id   AF-A0A2A2QGL9-F1
#
_cell.length_a   1.000
_cell.length_b   1.000
_cell.length_c   1.000
_cell.angle_alpha   90.00
_cell.angle_beta   90.00
_cell.angle_gamma   90.00
#
_symmetry.space_group_name_H-M   'P 1'
#
loop_
_entity.id
_entity.type
_entity.pdbx_description
1 polymer ?
#
loop_
_entity_poly.entity_id
_entity_poly.type
_entity_poly.pdbx_seq_one_letter_code
_entity_poly.pdbx_strand_id
1 'polypeptide(L)'
;MDKPAQFDHNFNVSHLSLPEAVQKILQTDTRFSPAAYDFVRRSLDQSLRKFGKREQPTPSHVQGHELLEGFRLLALSEFGPMAKTVLQEWGIQNCTQVGEIVFHLVQHGILGKSESDRPEDFQEIWTFNEAFVLPFQPSHLSSIRKKIVRRVTPSPGTRGKRKPNTHSPTKNS
;
A
#
# COMPACT_ATOMS: atom_id res chain seq x y z
N MET A 1 -42.66 -33.27 -36.01
CA MET A 1 -42.89 -32.89 -34.60
C MET A 1 -41.54 -33.05 -33.95
N ASP A 2 -40.76 -31.98 -33.87
CA ASP A 2 -39.36 -32.07 -33.45
C ASP A 2 -39.10 -30.95 -32.46
N LYS A 3 -39.09 -31.31 -31.17
CA LYS A 3 -38.44 -30.51 -30.14
C LYS A 3 -36.96 -30.88 -30.17
N PRO A 4 -36.05 -29.89 -30.16
CA PRO A 4 -34.77 -30.13 -29.52
C PRO A 4 -34.38 -29.07 -28.50
N ALA A 5 -33.79 -29.61 -27.43
CA ALA A 5 -32.85 -29.04 -26.48
C ALA A 5 -33.35 -27.91 -25.57
N GLN A 6 -33.90 -28.32 -24.41
CA GLN A 6 -33.68 -27.57 -23.18
C GLN A 6 -32.17 -27.62 -22.88
N PHE A 7 -31.53 -26.47 -22.93
CA PHE A 7 -30.16 -26.29 -22.51
C PHE A 7 -30.20 -25.98 -21.02
N ASP A 8 -30.10 -27.01 -20.19
CA ASP A 8 -30.00 -26.86 -18.74
C ASP A 8 -28.62 -26.30 -18.39
N HIS A 9 -28.48 -24.97 -18.42
CA HIS A 9 -27.34 -24.28 -17.81
C HIS A 9 -27.51 -24.26 -16.30
N ASN A 10 -27.30 -25.42 -15.69
CA ASN A 10 -27.20 -25.54 -14.24
C ASN A 10 -25.76 -25.19 -13.80
N PHE A 11 -25.39 -23.91 -13.91
CA PHE A 11 -24.15 -23.39 -13.33
C PHE A 11 -24.43 -22.89 -11.91
N ASN A 12 -24.83 -23.79 -11.02
CA ASN A 12 -24.90 -23.49 -9.60
C ASN A 12 -23.52 -23.73 -8.96
N VAL A 13 -22.55 -22.89 -9.32
CA VAL A 13 -21.37 -22.70 -8.46
C VAL A 13 -21.85 -21.80 -7.34
N SER A 14 -22.05 -22.37 -6.16
CA SER A 14 -22.37 -21.63 -4.95
C SER A 14 -21.18 -20.72 -4.61
N HIS A 15 -21.18 -19.53 -5.17
CA HIS A 15 -20.20 -18.50 -4.85
C HIS A 15 -20.50 -18.04 -3.43
N LEU A 16 -19.67 -18.45 -2.47
CA LEU A 16 -19.80 -18.04 -1.08
C LEU A 16 -19.76 -16.51 -1.02
N SER A 17 -20.58 -15.93 -0.13
CA SER A 17 -20.39 -14.54 0.27
C SER A 17 -19.14 -14.41 1.15
N LEU A 18 -18.58 -13.20 1.23
CA LEU A 18 -17.40 -12.95 2.08
C LEU A 18 -17.65 -13.36 3.55
N PRO A 19 -18.79 -13.03 4.20
CA PRO A 19 -19.07 -13.49 5.55
C PRO A 19 -19.10 -15.02 5.69
N GLU A 20 -19.71 -15.74 4.74
CA GLU A 20 -19.77 -17.20 4.76
C GLU A 20 -18.40 -17.85 4.59
N ALA A 21 -17.57 -17.30 3.69
CA ALA A 21 -16.20 -17.77 3.52
C ALA A 21 -15.38 -17.52 4.78
N VAL A 22 -15.48 -16.33 5.39
CA VAL A 22 -14.78 -16.01 6.65
C VAL A 22 -15.21 -16.95 7.77
N GLN A 23 -16.51 -17.23 7.91
CA GLN A 23 -17.00 -18.20 8.90
C GLN A 23 -16.38 -19.59 8.71
N LYS A 24 -16.26 -20.07 7.46
CA LYS A 24 -15.60 -21.35 7.17
C LYS A 24 -14.10 -21.31 7.47
N ILE A 25 -13.40 -20.24 7.10
CA ILE A 25 -11.96 -20.09 7.36
C ILE A 25 -11.70 -20.13 8.87
N LEU A 26 -12.51 -19.42 9.65
CA LEU A 26 -12.37 -19.35 11.12
C LEU A 26 -12.63 -20.69 11.83
N GLN A 27 -13.25 -21.68 11.16
CA GLN A 27 -13.36 -23.03 11.71
C GLN A 27 -12.03 -23.79 11.68
N THR A 28 -11.11 -23.40 10.79
CA THR A 28 -9.82 -24.07 10.58
C THR A 28 -8.61 -23.22 10.99
N ASP A 29 -8.73 -21.90 10.87
CA ASP A 29 -7.65 -20.95 11.16
C ASP A 29 -8.22 -19.67 11.79
N THR A 30 -7.86 -19.44 13.06
CA THR A 30 -8.31 -18.30 13.87
C THR A 30 -7.21 -17.26 14.08
N ARG A 31 -6.07 -17.36 13.37
CA ARG A 31 -4.93 -16.43 13.51
C ARG A 31 -5.30 -14.99 13.08
N PHE A 32 -6.28 -14.84 12.20
CA PHE A 32 -6.72 -13.55 11.68
C PHE A 32 -8.15 -13.22 12.09
N SER A 33 -8.38 -11.97 12.49
CA SER A 33 -9.74 -11.48 12.82
C SER A 33 -10.63 -11.42 11.57
N PRO A 34 -11.97 -11.58 11.68
CA PRO A 34 -12.90 -11.35 10.57
C PRO A 34 -12.66 -10.02 9.83
N ALA A 35 -12.38 -8.94 10.58
CA ALA A 35 -12.14 -7.61 10.01
C ALA A 35 -10.89 -7.56 9.10
N ALA A 36 -9.92 -8.46 9.30
CA ALA A 36 -8.73 -8.59 8.46
C ALA A 36 -9.11 -8.95 7.02
N TYR A 37 -10.05 -9.89 6.86
CA TYR A 37 -10.51 -10.36 5.55
C TYR A 37 -11.26 -9.28 4.79
N ASP A 38 -12.14 -8.55 5.48
CA ASP A 38 -12.84 -7.39 4.90
C ASP A 38 -11.85 -6.30 4.48
N PHE A 39 -10.85 -6.02 5.32
CA PHE A 39 -9.84 -5.02 5.04
C PHE A 39 -8.97 -5.38 3.82
N VAL A 40 -8.53 -6.64 3.71
CA VAL A 40 -7.76 -7.12 2.55
C VAL A 40 -8.59 -7.06 1.27
N ARG A 41 -9.88 -7.43 1.32
CA ARG A 41 -10.80 -7.31 0.17
C ARG A 41 -10.89 -5.87 -0.32
N ARG A 42 -11.11 -4.91 0.59
CA ARG A 42 -11.18 -3.48 0.26
C ARG A 42 -9.85 -2.94 -0.27
N SER A 43 -8.73 -3.43 0.28
CA SER A 43 -7.39 -3.07 -0.19
C SER A 43 -7.15 -3.52 -1.63
N LEU A 44 -7.61 -4.72 -1.99
CA LEU A 44 -7.54 -5.22 -3.37
C LEU A 44 -8.37 -4.37 -4.32
N ASP A 45 -9.60 -4.01 -3.95
CA ASP A 45 -10.45 -3.13 -4.76
C ASP A 45 -9.78 -1.76 -4.99
N GLN A 46 -9.11 -1.23 -3.96
CA GLN A 46 -8.36 0.01 -4.09
C GLN A 46 -7.14 -0.14 -5.01
N SER A 47 -6.37 -1.22 -4.88
CA SER A 47 -5.23 -1.51 -5.75
C SER A 47 -5.66 -1.70 -7.20
N LEU A 48 -6.76 -2.40 -7.47
CA LEU A 48 -7.33 -2.56 -8.80
C LEU A 48 -7.69 -1.21 -9.43
N ARG A 49 -8.29 -0.30 -8.65
CA ARG A 49 -8.64 1.05 -9.13
C ARG A 49 -7.41 1.91 -9.42
N LYS A 50 -6.33 1.70 -8.65
CA LYS A 50 -5.13 2.54 -8.68
C LYS A 50 -4.08 2.07 -9.69
N PHE A 51 -3.86 0.76 -9.77
CA PHE A 51 -2.81 0.12 -10.56
C PHE A 51 -3.36 -0.74 -11.70
N GLY A 52 -4.66 -1.07 -11.67
CA GLY A 52 -5.30 -1.84 -12.73
C GLY A 52 -5.17 -1.14 -14.09
N LYS A 53 -4.71 -1.91 -15.08
CA LYS A 53 -4.53 -1.43 -16.45
C LYS A 53 -5.90 -1.27 -17.09
N ARG A 54 -6.39 -0.04 -17.20
CA ARG A 54 -7.71 0.31 -17.76
C ARG A 54 -7.94 -0.12 -19.22
N GLU A 55 -6.90 -0.53 -19.94
CA GLU A 55 -6.93 -0.72 -21.39
C GLU A 55 -6.71 -2.17 -21.84
N GLN A 56 -6.65 -3.15 -20.92
CA GLN A 56 -6.46 -4.55 -21.31
C GLN A 56 -7.78 -5.33 -21.34
N PRO A 57 -8.02 -6.15 -22.37
CA PRO A 57 -9.21 -7.00 -22.49
C PRO A 57 -9.19 -8.21 -21.52
N THR A 58 -8.11 -8.39 -20.77
CA THR A 58 -7.99 -9.42 -19.73
C THR A 58 -8.48 -8.88 -18.38
N PRO A 59 -9.00 -9.75 -17.49
CA PRO A 59 -9.33 -9.35 -16.13
C PRO A 59 -8.12 -8.67 -15.50
N SER A 60 -8.31 -7.46 -14.97
CA SER A 60 -7.25 -6.69 -14.35
C SER A 60 -6.71 -7.48 -13.16
N HIS A 61 -5.50 -8.01 -13.31
CA HIS A 61 -4.76 -8.65 -12.24
C HIS A 61 -3.88 -7.61 -11.53
N VAL A 62 -3.77 -7.72 -10.22
CA VAL A 62 -2.89 -6.88 -9.40
C VAL A 62 -1.78 -7.78 -8.88
N GLN A 63 -0.53 -7.37 -9.07
CA GLN A 63 0.60 -8.13 -8.54
C GLN A 63 0.65 -8.04 -7.01
N GLY A 64 1.22 -9.04 -6.33
CA GLY A 64 1.31 -9.07 -4.86
C GLY A 64 1.87 -7.77 -4.26
N HIS A 65 2.90 -7.20 -4.89
CA HIS A 65 3.49 -5.93 -4.46
C HIS A 65 2.55 -4.71 -4.59
N GLU A 66 1.72 -4.67 -5.64
CA GLU A 66 0.73 -3.60 -5.86
C GLU A 66 -0.42 -3.71 -4.86
N LEU A 67 -0.78 -4.95 -4.47
CA LEU A 67 -1.72 -5.18 -3.39
C LEU A 67 -1.16 -4.70 -2.05
N LEU A 68 0.07 -5.07 -1.72
CA LEU A 68 0.72 -4.65 -0.48
C LEU A 68 0.81 -3.13 -0.38
N GLU A 69 1.16 -2.45 -1.47
CA GLU A 69 1.20 -0.98 -1.47
C GLU A 69 -0.20 -0.37 -1.32
N GLY A 70 -1.22 -0.91 -1.98
CA GLY A 70 -2.61 -0.44 -1.76
C GLY A 70 -3.08 -0.68 -0.33
N PHE A 71 -2.80 -1.85 0.24
CA PHE A 71 -3.09 -2.20 1.63
C PHE A 71 -2.44 -1.20 2.61
N ARG A 72 -1.15 -0.89 2.41
CA ARG A 72 -0.43 0.09 3.22
C ARG A 72 -1.09 1.47 3.14
N LEU A 73 -1.42 1.92 1.94
CA LEU A 73 -2.04 3.23 1.72
C LEU A 73 -3.44 3.31 2.33
N LEU A 74 -4.25 2.25 2.20
CA LEU A 74 -5.54 2.17 2.85
C LEU A 74 -5.39 2.26 4.38
N ALA A 75 -4.46 1.51 4.96
CA ALA A 75 -4.26 1.47 6.41
C ALA A 75 -3.80 2.82 6.95
N LEU A 76 -2.89 3.50 6.25
CA LEU A 76 -2.47 4.86 6.59
C LEU A 76 -3.61 5.87 6.43
N SER A 77 -4.46 5.70 5.42
CA SER A 77 -5.59 6.59 5.18
C SER A 77 -6.70 6.44 6.23
N GLU A 78 -6.99 5.21 6.68
CA GLU A 78 -8.08 4.95 7.63
C GLU A 78 -7.66 5.14 9.09
N PHE A 79 -6.42 4.74 9.43
CA PHE A 79 -5.99 4.67 10.84
C PHE A 79 -4.78 5.55 11.15
N GLY A 80 -4.07 6.04 10.14
CA GLY A 80 -2.88 6.88 10.32
C GLY A 80 -1.84 6.23 11.26
N PRO A 81 -1.46 6.90 12.37
CA PRO A 81 -0.46 6.37 13.30
C PRO A 81 -0.93 5.11 14.04
N MET A 82 -2.25 4.84 14.08
CA MET A 82 -2.82 3.66 14.72
C MET A 82 -2.82 2.43 13.81
N ALA A 83 -2.46 2.56 12.53
CA ALA A 83 -2.51 1.48 11.54
C ALA A 83 -1.80 0.21 12.03
N LYS A 84 -0.57 0.34 12.56
CA LYS A 84 0.19 -0.80 13.07
C LYS A 84 -0.58 -1.54 14.17
N THR A 85 -1.09 -0.83 15.16
CA THR A 85 -1.79 -1.44 16.30
C THR A 85 -3.06 -2.16 15.87
N VAL A 86 -3.87 -1.53 15.01
CA VAL A 86 -5.12 -2.11 14.51
C VAL A 86 -4.83 -3.39 13.71
N LEU A 87 -3.83 -3.35 12.83
CA LEU A 87 -3.44 -4.51 12.04
C LEU A 87 -2.91 -5.66 12.91
N GLN A 88 -2.12 -5.34 13.94
CA GLN A 88 -1.61 -6.32 14.90
C GLN A 88 -2.73 -6.98 15.71
N GLU A 89 -3.74 -6.21 16.14
CA GLU A 89 -4.94 -6.74 16.82
C GLU A 89 -5.72 -7.70 15.90
N TRP A 90 -5.68 -7.48 14.59
CA TRP A 90 -6.28 -8.36 13.61
C TRP A 90 -5.42 -9.57 13.22
N GLY A 91 -4.25 -9.73 13.85
CA GLY A 91 -3.32 -10.82 13.58
C GLY A 91 -2.33 -10.57 12.44
N ILE A 92 -2.32 -9.37 11.85
CA ILE A 92 -1.43 -8.99 10.75
C ILE A 92 -0.22 -8.20 11.28
N GLN A 93 0.96 -8.80 11.16
CA GLN A 93 2.24 -8.27 11.66
C GLN A 93 3.27 -8.07 10.55
N ASN A 94 3.12 -8.73 9.40
CA ASN A 94 4.01 -8.62 8.25
C ASN A 94 3.26 -8.78 6.90
N CYS A 95 3.97 -8.53 5.80
CA CYS A 95 3.42 -8.62 4.45
C CYS A 95 2.99 -10.05 4.07
N THR A 96 3.71 -11.07 4.56
CA THR A 96 3.41 -12.47 4.27
C THR A 96 2.03 -12.87 4.79
N GLN A 97 1.65 -12.39 5.98
CA GLN A 97 0.32 -12.63 6.56
C GLN A 97 -0.81 -11.98 5.75
N VAL A 98 -0.55 -10.85 5.08
CA VAL A 98 -1.51 -10.28 4.12
C VAL A 98 -1.69 -11.24 2.95
N GLY A 99 -0.60 -11.82 2.44
CA GLY A 99 -0.65 -12.87 1.43
C GLY A 99 -1.44 -14.09 1.87
N GLU A 100 -1.22 -14.60 3.08
CA GLU A 100 -1.98 -15.73 3.65
C GLU A 100 -3.49 -15.47 3.63
N ILE A 101 -3.93 -14.27 4.02
CA ILE A 101 -5.34 -13.87 3.97
C ILE A 101 -5.87 -13.89 2.52
N VAL A 102 -5.10 -13.39 1.56
CA VAL A 102 -5.46 -13.44 0.14
C VAL A 102 -5.65 -14.89 -0.31
N PHE A 103 -4.72 -15.78 0.02
CA PHE A 103 -4.83 -17.19 -0.33
C PHE A 103 -6.04 -17.87 0.31
N HIS A 104 -6.37 -17.56 1.57
CA HIS A 104 -7.60 -18.04 2.20
C HIS A 104 -8.84 -17.65 1.39
N LEU A 105 -8.91 -16.39 0.95
CA LEU A 105 -10.02 -15.87 0.16
C LEU A 105 -10.08 -16.48 -1.26
N VAL A 106 -8.93 -16.74 -1.88
CA VAL A 106 -8.83 -17.44 -3.17
C VAL A 106 -9.28 -18.90 -3.07
N GLN A 107 -8.89 -19.60 -2.00
CA GLN A 107 -9.28 -20.99 -1.75
C GLN A 107 -10.80 -21.15 -1.58
N HIS A 108 -11.44 -20.15 -0.97
CA HIS A 108 -12.88 -20.13 -0.73
C HIS A 108 -13.69 -19.49 -1.87
N GLY A 109 -13.06 -19.16 -2.99
CA GLY A 109 -13.72 -18.64 -4.18
C GLY A 109 -14.19 -17.19 -4.06
N ILE A 110 -13.73 -16.43 -3.06
CA ILE A 110 -14.04 -15.01 -2.92
C ILE A 110 -13.21 -14.18 -3.90
N LEU A 111 -11.95 -14.55 -4.09
CA LEU A 111 -11.04 -13.93 -5.05
C LEU A 111 -10.81 -14.86 -6.22
N GLY A 112 -10.61 -14.28 -7.41
CA GLY A 112 -10.20 -15.03 -8.60
C GLY A 112 -8.83 -15.65 -8.40
N LYS A 113 -8.65 -16.90 -8.85
CA LYS A 113 -7.34 -17.54 -8.89
C LYS A 113 -6.52 -16.95 -10.03
N SER A 114 -5.29 -16.55 -9.73
CA SER A 114 -4.24 -16.34 -10.73
C SER A 114 -3.28 -17.52 -10.65
N GLU A 115 -2.92 -18.11 -11.80
CA GLU A 115 -1.95 -19.20 -11.86
C GLU A 115 -0.53 -18.74 -11.53
N SER A 116 -0.30 -17.43 -11.49
CA SER A 116 1.02 -16.83 -11.25
C SER A 116 1.23 -16.33 -9.83
N ASP A 117 0.19 -16.28 -8.99
CA ASP A 117 0.32 -15.72 -7.63
C ASP A 117 0.98 -16.73 -6.71
N ARG A 118 2.18 -16.40 -6.25
CA ARG A 118 2.96 -17.20 -5.32
C ARG A 118 2.99 -16.52 -3.95
N PRO A 119 3.04 -17.27 -2.83
CA PRO A 119 3.28 -16.69 -1.51
C PRO A 119 4.54 -15.82 -1.45
N GLU A 120 5.53 -16.16 -2.27
CA GLU A 120 6.77 -15.39 -2.44
C GLU A 120 6.54 -13.96 -2.94
N ASP A 121 5.46 -13.70 -3.70
CA ASP A 121 5.12 -12.36 -4.20
C ASP A 121 4.70 -11.39 -3.08
N PHE A 122 4.45 -11.93 -1.87
CA PHE A 122 4.09 -11.19 -0.66
C PHE A 122 5.24 -11.06 0.34
N GLN A 123 6.48 -11.39 -0.05
CA GLN A 123 7.64 -11.21 0.83
C GLN A 123 7.96 -9.74 1.10
N GLU A 124 8.45 -9.46 2.30
CA GLU A 124 8.56 -8.12 2.92
C GLU A 124 9.27 -7.07 2.05
N ILE A 125 8.49 -6.35 1.24
CA ILE A 125 8.93 -5.16 0.50
C ILE A 125 9.29 -4.02 1.46
N TRP A 126 8.68 -4.04 2.66
CA TRP A 126 8.89 -3.11 3.74
C TRP A 126 8.48 -3.76 5.08
N THR A 127 9.03 -3.26 6.17
CA THR A 127 8.61 -3.66 7.52
C THR A 127 7.42 -2.80 7.98
N PHE A 128 6.60 -3.34 8.89
CA PHE A 128 5.48 -2.58 9.48
C PHE A 128 5.94 -1.31 10.22
N ASN A 129 7.15 -1.32 10.79
CA ASN A 129 7.72 -0.11 11.39
C ASN A 129 8.01 0.96 10.32
N GLU A 130 8.61 0.59 9.19
CA GLU A 130 8.86 1.52 8.08
C GLU A 130 7.57 2.06 7.48
N ALA A 131 6.57 1.20 7.33
CA ALA A 131 5.31 1.57 6.71
C ALA A 131 4.40 2.43 7.60
N PHE A 132 4.34 2.14 8.90
CA PHE A 132 3.29 2.67 9.78
C PHE A 132 3.81 3.47 10.99
N VAL A 133 5.10 3.38 11.33
CA VAL A 133 5.68 4.09 12.49
C VAL A 133 6.57 5.24 12.03
N LEU A 134 7.56 4.97 11.17
CA LEU A 134 8.51 5.97 10.69
C LEU A 134 7.85 7.24 10.10
N PRO A 135 6.73 7.15 9.33
CA PRO A 135 6.08 8.34 8.78
C PRO A 135 5.61 9.36 9.83
N PHE A 136 5.41 8.93 11.08
CA PHE A 136 4.90 9.77 12.17
C PHE A 136 5.98 10.14 13.21
N GLN A 137 7.23 9.68 13.04
CA GLN A 137 8.30 10.03 13.97
C GLN A 137 8.80 11.48 13.78
N PRO A 138 9.08 12.23 14.87
CA PRO A 138 9.54 13.63 14.80
C PRO A 138 10.83 13.84 14.00
N SER A 139 11.73 12.85 14.01
CA SER A 139 12.99 12.87 13.24
C SER A 139 12.73 12.96 11.74
N HIS A 140 11.68 12.31 11.21
CA HIS A 140 11.25 12.42 9.81
C HIS A 140 10.63 13.80 9.49
N LEU A 141 9.88 14.39 10.42
CA LEU A 141 9.31 15.74 10.27
C LEU A 141 10.40 16.83 10.27
N SER A 142 11.49 16.61 11.01
CA SER A 142 12.62 17.55 11.08
C SER A 142 13.38 17.67 9.75
N SER A 143 13.49 16.56 8.99
CA SER A 143 14.12 16.53 7.66
C SER A 143 13.25 17.23 6.61
N ILE A 144 11.92 17.07 6.68
CA ILE A 144 10.98 17.78 5.79
C ILE A 144 11.01 19.29 6.06
N ARG A 145 10.95 19.70 7.34
CA ARG A 145 11.01 21.12 7.73
C ARG A 145 12.32 21.79 7.29
N LYS A 146 13.48 21.13 7.44
CA LYS A 146 14.77 21.66 6.97
C LYS A 146 14.80 21.86 5.45
N LYS A 147 14.18 20.98 4.66
CA LYS A 147 14.16 21.06 3.19
C LYS A 147 13.26 22.18 2.68
N ILE A 148 12.14 22.45 3.36
CA ILE A 148 11.22 23.55 3.05
C ILE A 148 11.87 24.90 3.41
N VAL A 149 12.44 25.04 4.60
CA VAL A 149 13.12 26.28 5.03
C VAL A 149 14.24 26.67 4.06
N ARG A 150 15.05 25.71 3.59
CA ARG A 150 16.13 25.97 2.61
C ARG A 150 15.62 26.45 1.24
N ARG A 151 14.40 26.11 0.83
CA ARG A 151 13.83 26.55 -0.47
C ARG A 151 13.14 27.91 -0.38
N VAL A 152 12.64 28.28 0.79
CA VAL A 152 11.83 29.50 0.96
C VAL A 152 12.69 30.72 1.32
N THR A 153 13.89 30.55 1.87
CA THR A 153 14.80 31.66 2.16
C THR A 153 15.83 31.86 1.04
N PRO A 154 15.77 32.94 0.23
CA PRO A 154 16.95 33.37 -0.52
C PRO A 154 18.04 33.78 0.49
N SER A 155 19.25 33.25 0.30
CA SER A 155 20.39 33.55 1.18
C SER A 155 20.72 35.05 1.15
N PRO A 156 20.84 35.74 2.31
CA PRO A 156 21.33 37.11 2.34
C PRO A 156 22.84 37.17 2.04
N GLY A 157 23.14 37.76 0.88
CA GLY A 157 24.37 38.47 0.46
C GLY A 157 25.71 38.17 1.14
N THR A 158 26.66 37.69 0.32
CA THR A 158 28.11 37.81 0.55
C THR A 158 28.49 39.30 0.57
N ARG A 159 28.59 39.89 1.77
CA ARG A 159 29.05 41.28 1.98
C ARG A 159 30.57 41.35 1.82
N GLY A 160 31.03 41.82 0.66
CA GLY A 160 32.45 42.07 0.37
C GLY A 160 33.09 43.00 1.40
N LYS A 161 34.21 42.56 1.99
CA LYS A 161 35.04 43.36 2.91
C LYS A 161 35.75 44.46 2.11
N ARG A 162 35.39 45.71 2.39
CA ARG A 162 36.20 46.90 2.08
C ARG A 162 37.50 46.85 2.89
N LYS A 163 38.65 46.99 2.23
CA LYS A 163 39.90 47.44 2.86
C LYS A 163 40.07 48.94 2.59
N PRO A 164 40.35 49.78 3.58
CA PRO A 164 40.87 51.11 3.34
C PRO A 164 42.40 51.05 3.29
N ASN A 165 43.04 51.78 2.38
CA ASN A 165 44.37 52.31 2.66
C ASN A 165 44.62 53.63 1.94
N THR A 166 45.35 54.48 2.63
CA THR A 166 45.45 55.94 2.56
C THR A 166 46.68 56.39 1.77
N HIS A 167 46.54 57.49 1.01
CA HIS A 167 47.49 58.57 0.62
C HIS A 167 48.90 58.23 0.06
N SER A 168 49.55 58.98 -0.85
CA SER A 168 49.29 60.08 -1.81
C SER A 168 50.59 60.21 -2.68
N PRO A 169 50.98 61.33 -3.32
CA PRO A 169 51.07 61.47 -4.78
C PRO A 169 52.51 61.66 -5.32
N THR A 170 52.75 61.39 -6.62
CA THR A 170 53.87 62.00 -7.35
C THR A 170 53.51 62.30 -8.80
N LYS A 171 53.64 63.58 -9.16
CA LYS A 171 53.75 64.13 -10.52
C LYS A 171 55.02 63.60 -11.20
N ASN A 172 54.96 63.47 -12.52
CA ASN A 172 55.99 63.72 -13.56
C ASN A 172 55.47 63.05 -14.84
N SER A 173 55.58 63.60 -16.06
CA SER A 173 56.22 64.80 -16.59
C SER A 173 55.54 65.15 -17.91
#